data_AF-A0A537FK73-F1
#
_entry.id   AF-A0A537FK73-F1
#
_cell.length_a   1.000
_cell.length_b   1.000
_cell.length_c   1.000
_cell.angle_alpha   90.00
_cell.angle_beta   90.00
_cell.angle_gamma   90.00
#
_symmetry.space_group_name_H-M   'P 1'
#
loop_
_entity.id
_entity.type
_entity.pdbx_description
1 polymer ?
#
loop_
_entity_poly.entity_id
_entity_poly.type
_entity_poly.pdbx_seq_one_letter_code
_entity_poly.pdbx_strand_id
1 'polypeptide(L)'
;MEPLEDLVAAYRILAEHGVIDAYGHVSLRSPRDPARYYLARSIAPEKVQKEDLLEYDLDSRPLDAQGRESVRERFIHGEIYKHRPEVMAVVHNHSPSVVPFSVTDVPMRPIFHMAAFIGEGLPNFEIRDVQKGTDLLVKTPHLGEALA
;
A
#
# COMPACT_ATOMS: atom_id res chain seq x y z
N MET A 1 -8.68 20.58 2.87
CA MET A 1 -9.53 19.51 2.30
C MET A 1 -9.70 18.47 3.40
N GLU A 2 -10.83 17.76 3.46
CA GLU A 2 -11.00 16.70 4.46
C GLU A 2 -10.06 15.52 4.13
N PRO A 3 -9.32 14.91 5.10
CA PRO A 3 -8.31 13.89 4.79
C PRO A 3 -8.82 12.69 3.97
N LEU A 4 -10.10 12.35 4.09
CA LEU A 4 -10.72 11.28 3.29
C LEU A 4 -10.98 11.70 1.84
N GLU A 5 -11.24 12.99 1.59
CA GLU A 5 -11.33 13.54 0.23
C GLU A 5 -9.97 13.53 -0.45
N ASP A 6 -8.90 13.85 0.30
CA ASP A 6 -7.52 13.74 -0.19
C ASP A 6 -7.17 12.28 -0.56
N LEU A 7 -7.62 11.30 0.23
CA LEU A 7 -7.42 9.88 -0.10
C LEU A 7 -8.15 9.48 -1.39
N VAL A 8 -9.41 9.90 -1.57
CA VAL A 8 -10.16 9.66 -2.82
C VAL A 8 -9.47 10.34 -4.00
N ALA A 9 -9.01 11.57 -3.83
CA ALA A 9 -8.26 12.30 -4.85
C ALA A 9 -6.95 11.58 -5.19
N ALA A 10 -6.21 11.07 -4.20
CA ALA A 10 -4.97 10.32 -4.41
C ALA A 10 -5.19 9.09 -5.29
N TYR A 11 -6.22 8.28 -5.01
CA TYR A 11 -6.59 7.15 -5.86
C TYR A 11 -6.79 7.56 -7.33
N ARG A 12 -7.58 8.60 -7.57
CA ARG A 12 -7.92 9.03 -8.93
C ARG A 12 -6.76 9.70 -9.66
N ILE A 13 -6.01 10.56 -8.97
CA ILE A 13 -4.84 11.23 -9.54
C ILE A 13 -3.78 10.20 -9.91
N LEU A 14 -3.47 9.26 -9.01
CA LEU A 14 -2.46 8.24 -9.29
C LEU A 14 -2.90 7.29 -10.41
N ALA A 15 -4.19 6.96 -10.50
CA ALA A 15 -4.72 6.16 -11.61
C ALA A 15 -4.67 6.91 -12.95
N GLU A 16 -5.12 8.16 -12.97
CA GLU A 16 -5.09 9.04 -14.15
C GLU A 16 -3.66 9.21 -14.71
N HIS A 17 -2.67 9.33 -13.82
CA HIS A 17 -1.26 9.45 -14.20
C HIS A 17 -0.55 8.11 -14.42
N GLY A 18 -1.25 6.97 -14.33
CA GLY A 18 -0.67 5.64 -14.52
C GLY A 18 0.37 5.24 -13.47
N VAL A 19 0.32 5.87 -12.29
CA VAL A 19 1.20 5.52 -11.15
C VAL A 19 0.69 4.28 -10.44
N ILE A 20 -0.62 4.12 -10.30
CA ILE A 20 -1.26 2.87 -9.87
C ILE A 20 -2.07 2.29 -11.04
N ASP A 21 -2.06 0.97 -11.16
CA ASP A 21 -2.86 0.23 -12.13
C ASP A 21 -4.19 -0.23 -11.50
N ALA A 22 -4.94 -1.12 -12.15
CA ALA A 22 -6.19 -1.66 -11.64
C ALA A 22 -6.08 -2.44 -10.30
N TYR A 23 -4.86 -2.76 -9.87
CA TYR A 23 -4.57 -3.55 -8.66
C TYR A 23 -3.83 -2.74 -7.58
N GLY A 24 -3.35 -1.53 -7.89
CA GLY A 24 -2.70 -0.66 -6.92
C GLY A 24 -3.68 0.00 -5.95
N HIS A 25 -3.18 0.37 -4.78
CA HIS A 25 -4.01 0.90 -3.71
C HIS A 25 -3.25 1.86 -2.79
N VAL A 26 -4.02 2.74 -2.15
CA VAL A 26 -3.53 3.85 -1.32
C VAL A 26 -4.26 3.81 0.00
N SER A 27 -3.54 3.96 1.11
CA SER A 27 -4.13 4.06 2.43
C SER A 27 -3.69 5.34 3.14
N LEU A 28 -4.46 5.72 4.15
CA LEU A 28 -4.19 6.85 5.03
C LEU A 28 -4.40 6.42 6.48
N ARG A 29 -3.39 6.59 7.35
CA ARG A 29 -3.57 6.45 8.80
C ARG A 29 -4.58 7.49 9.28
N SER A 30 -5.49 7.08 10.17
CA SER A 30 -6.48 7.99 10.71
C SER A 30 -5.82 9.12 11.51
N PRO A 31 -6.07 10.40 11.17
CA PRO A 31 -5.53 11.53 11.93
C PRO A 31 -6.18 11.68 13.31
N ARG A 32 -7.28 10.95 13.57
CA ARG A 32 -8.03 10.97 14.84
C ARG A 32 -7.68 9.81 15.77
N ASP A 33 -7.20 8.71 15.21
CA ASP A 33 -6.85 7.50 15.97
C ASP A 33 -5.66 6.80 15.28
N PRO A 34 -4.44 6.87 15.82
CA PRO A 34 -3.28 6.28 15.18
C PRO A 34 -3.34 4.75 15.10
N ALA A 35 -4.26 4.09 15.82
CA ALA A 35 -4.49 2.65 15.76
C ALA A 35 -5.43 2.23 14.61
N ARG A 36 -5.76 3.16 13.70
CA ARG A 36 -6.66 2.91 12.58
C ARG A 36 -6.15 3.51 11.28
N TYR A 37 -6.63 2.97 10.16
CA TYR A 37 -6.35 3.52 8.85
C TYR A 37 -7.54 3.32 7.89
N TYR A 38 -7.54 4.10 6.82
CA TYR A 38 -8.52 4.05 5.75
C TYR A 38 -7.90 3.48 4.48
N LEU A 39 -8.63 2.63 3.79
CA LEU A 39 -8.25 2.00 2.52
C LEU A 39 -9.53 1.66 1.74
N ALA A 40 -9.52 1.82 0.43
CA ALA A 40 -10.70 1.48 -0.38
C ALA A 40 -11.01 -0.04 -0.33
N ARG A 41 -12.27 -0.40 -0.50
CA ARG A 41 -12.68 -1.77 -0.82
C ARG A 41 -12.09 -2.22 -2.16
N SER A 42 -12.30 -3.48 -2.52
CA SER A 42 -11.96 -4.05 -3.82
C SER A 42 -12.83 -3.42 -4.93
N ILE A 43 -12.30 -2.39 -5.57
CA ILE A 43 -12.88 -1.68 -6.72
C ILE A 43 -11.74 -1.05 -7.54
N ALA A 44 -12.00 -0.79 -8.83
CA ALA A 44 -11.08 -0.09 -9.71
C ALA A 44 -10.70 1.30 -9.13
N PRO A 45 -9.39 1.63 -9.02
CA PRO A 45 -8.90 2.87 -8.41
C PRO A 45 -9.53 4.16 -8.94
N GLU A 46 -9.77 4.24 -10.25
CA GLU A 46 -10.37 5.41 -10.90
C GLU A 46 -11.83 5.66 -10.50
N LYS A 47 -12.50 4.65 -9.92
CA LYS A 47 -13.90 4.71 -9.50
C LYS A 47 -14.09 4.94 -8.01
N VAL A 48 -13.02 4.93 -7.21
CA VAL A 48 -13.09 5.08 -5.75
C VAL A 48 -13.82 6.37 -5.39
N GLN A 49 -14.84 6.26 -4.54
CA GLN A 49 -15.56 7.35 -3.88
C GLN A 49 -15.35 7.26 -2.36
N LYS A 50 -15.85 8.26 -1.63
CA LYS A 50 -15.75 8.29 -0.16
C LYS A 50 -16.47 7.10 0.49
N GLU A 51 -17.57 6.65 -0.09
CA GLU A 51 -18.38 5.52 0.38
C GLU A 51 -17.68 4.16 0.17
N ASP A 52 -16.64 4.12 -0.67
CA ASP A 52 -15.84 2.93 -0.91
C ASP A 52 -14.71 2.78 0.11
N LEU A 53 -14.42 3.81 0.91
CA LEU A 53 -13.39 3.76 1.94
C LEU A 53 -13.88 2.93 3.15
N LEU A 54 -13.05 1.99 3.55
CA LEU A 54 -13.23 1.18 4.75
C LEU A 54 -12.22 1.63 5.81
N GLU A 55 -12.66 1.69 7.06
CA GLU A 55 -11.79 1.90 8.22
C GLU A 55 -11.35 0.54 8.77
N TYR A 56 -10.06 0.40 9.06
CA TYR A 56 -9.44 -0.82 9.56
C TYR A 56 -8.71 -0.53 10.88
N ASP A 57 -8.63 -1.55 11.75
CA ASP A 57 -7.63 -1.59 12.82
C ASP A 57 -6.22 -1.92 12.28
N LEU A 58 -5.19 -1.86 13.12
CA LEU A 58 -3.80 -2.20 12.73
C LEU A 58 -3.57 -3.69 12.43
N ASP A 59 -4.54 -4.57 12.71
CA ASP A 59 -4.52 -5.98 12.29
C ASP A 59 -5.22 -6.18 10.94
N SER A 60 -5.50 -5.07 10.25
CA SER A 60 -6.19 -5.03 8.97
C SER A 60 -7.57 -5.70 8.99
N ARG A 61 -8.29 -5.63 10.12
CA ARG A 61 -9.69 -6.05 10.21
C ARG A 61 -10.60 -4.84 9.95
N PRO A 62 -11.53 -4.92 8.99
CA PRO A 62 -12.46 -3.82 8.75
C PRO A 62 -13.37 -3.66 9.97
N LEU A 63 -13.52 -2.43 10.47
CA LEU A 63 -14.39 -2.15 11.61
C LEU A 63 -15.87 -2.31 11.26
N ASP A 64 -16.23 -1.92 10.03
CA ASP A 64 -17.55 -2.18 9.45
C ASP A 64 -17.46 -2.38 7.93
N ALA A 65 -17.46 -3.65 7.51
CA ALA A 65 -17.37 -4.00 6.10
C ALA A 65 -18.67 -3.71 5.33
N GLN A 66 -19.84 -3.78 5.97
CA GLN A 66 -21.16 -3.68 5.29
C GLN A 66 -21.27 -4.55 4.03
N GLY A 67 -20.66 -5.74 4.03
CA GLY A 67 -20.64 -6.65 2.87
C GLY A 67 -19.68 -6.27 1.74
N ARG A 68 -18.91 -5.19 1.88
CA ARG A 68 -17.87 -4.77 0.92
C ARG A 68 -16.62 -5.63 1.09
N GLU A 69 -16.08 -6.16 -0.01
CA GLU A 69 -14.87 -6.96 0.00
C GLU A 69 -13.62 -6.07 0.14
N SER A 70 -12.72 -6.40 1.06
CA SER A 70 -11.43 -5.71 1.19
C SER A 70 -10.44 -6.16 0.11
N VAL A 71 -9.49 -5.29 -0.25
CA VAL A 71 -8.32 -5.72 -1.01
C VAL A 71 -7.52 -6.78 -0.22
N ARG A 72 -6.98 -7.78 -0.93
CA ARG A 72 -6.31 -8.94 -0.30
C ARG A 72 -5.01 -8.55 0.40
N GLU A 73 -4.33 -7.56 -0.13
CA GLU A 73 -3.00 -7.12 0.31
C GLU A 73 -3.04 -6.03 1.39
N ARG A 74 -4.20 -5.77 1.98
CA ARG A 74 -4.38 -4.78 3.06
C ARG A 74 -3.38 -4.94 4.23
N PHE A 75 -2.85 -6.14 4.43
CA PHE A 75 -1.86 -6.45 5.46
C PHE A 75 -0.51 -5.75 5.24
N ILE A 76 -0.17 -5.39 3.99
CA ILE A 76 0.98 -4.51 3.71
C ILE A 76 0.81 -3.20 4.49
N HIS A 77 -0.37 -2.60 4.42
CA HIS A 77 -0.67 -1.31 5.05
C HIS A 77 -0.73 -1.42 6.56
N GLY A 78 -1.50 -2.37 7.09
CA GLY A 78 -1.68 -2.55 8.53
C GLY A 78 -0.35 -2.81 9.24
N GLU A 79 0.48 -3.70 8.70
CA GLU A 79 1.76 -4.04 9.33
C GLU A 79 2.80 -2.94 9.19
N ILE A 80 2.86 -2.21 8.06
CA ILE A 80 3.68 -0.99 7.97
C ILE A 80 3.22 0.03 9.02
N TYR A 81 1.91 0.28 9.16
CA TYR A 81 1.43 1.22 10.16
C TYR A 81 1.68 0.75 11.60
N LYS A 82 1.73 -0.55 11.86
CA LYS A 82 2.05 -1.12 13.16
C LYS A 82 3.53 -0.94 13.52
N HIS A 83 4.43 -1.18 12.56
CA HIS A 83 5.88 -1.10 12.77
C HIS A 83 6.46 0.31 12.63
N ARG A 84 5.76 1.19 11.90
CA ARG A 84 6.22 2.54 11.53
C ARG A 84 5.20 3.61 11.94
N PRO A 85 5.13 4.00 13.22
CA PRO A 85 4.14 4.96 13.73
C PRO A 85 4.19 6.33 13.05
N GLU A 86 5.33 6.72 12.48
CA GLU A 86 5.55 7.97 11.76
C GLU A 86 4.95 7.97 10.35
N VAL A 87 4.67 6.79 9.78
CA VAL A 87 4.09 6.66 8.44
C VAL A 87 2.59 7.00 8.50
N MET A 88 2.18 7.94 7.67
CA MET A 88 0.78 8.41 7.57
C MET A 88 0.06 7.95 6.31
N ALA A 89 0.79 7.55 5.26
CA ALA A 89 0.21 7.05 4.02
C ALA A 89 1.09 5.95 3.44
N VAL A 90 0.46 4.96 2.80
CA VAL A 90 1.13 3.86 2.10
C VAL A 90 0.50 3.69 0.73
N VAL A 91 1.34 3.62 -0.31
CA VAL A 91 0.95 3.37 -1.70
C VAL A 91 1.58 2.05 -2.14
N HIS A 92 0.78 1.17 -2.72
CA HIS A 92 1.23 -0.04 -3.38
C HIS A 92 0.89 0.04 -4.87
N ASN A 93 1.86 -0.29 -5.72
CA ASN A 93 1.71 -0.23 -7.16
C ASN A 93 2.62 -1.22 -7.90
N HIS A 94 2.41 -1.31 -9.22
CA HIS A 94 3.20 -2.14 -10.13
C HIS A 94 3.89 -1.29 -11.20
N SER A 95 4.67 -0.28 -10.76
CA SER A 95 5.32 0.63 -11.70
C SER A 95 6.26 -0.11 -12.67
N PRO A 96 6.02 -0.08 -14.00
CA PRO A 96 6.82 -0.86 -14.96
C PRO A 96 8.31 -0.47 -14.99
N SER A 97 8.64 0.75 -14.58
CA SER A 97 10.02 1.23 -14.48
C SER A 97 10.73 0.82 -13.20
N VAL A 98 10.00 0.33 -12.18
CA VAL A 98 10.55 -0.06 -10.87
C VAL A 98 10.61 -1.59 -10.73
N VAL A 99 9.59 -2.32 -11.17
CA VAL A 99 9.49 -3.78 -11.04
C VAL A 99 10.75 -4.54 -11.52
N PRO A 100 11.45 -4.17 -12.62
CA PRO A 100 12.67 -4.87 -13.01
C PRO A 100 13.77 -4.87 -11.93
N PHE A 101 13.83 -3.85 -11.07
CA PHE A 101 14.80 -3.78 -9.97
C PHE A 101 14.44 -4.70 -8.79
N SER A 102 13.21 -5.23 -8.71
CA SER A 102 12.81 -6.18 -7.67
C SER A 102 13.02 -7.65 -8.04
N VAL A 103 13.30 -7.95 -9.32
CA VAL A 103 13.45 -9.33 -9.83
C VAL A 103 14.83 -9.59 -10.46
N THR A 104 15.75 -8.65 -10.36
CA THR A 104 17.13 -8.77 -10.85
C THR A 104 18.13 -8.36 -9.78
N ASP A 105 19.40 -8.73 -9.98
CA ASP A 105 20.49 -8.36 -9.06
C ASP A 105 20.99 -6.91 -9.23
N VAL A 106 20.34 -6.12 -10.10
CA VAL A 106 20.70 -4.72 -10.32
C VAL A 106 19.96 -3.85 -9.29
N PRO A 107 20.67 -3.14 -8.40
CA PRO A 107 20.01 -2.28 -7.40
C PRO A 107 19.48 -0.99 -8.03
N MET A 108 18.31 -0.53 -7.54
CA MET A 108 17.80 0.81 -7.87
C MET A 108 18.67 1.88 -7.19
N ARG A 109 19.14 2.87 -7.96
CA ARG A 109 20.01 3.95 -7.45
C ARG A 109 19.45 5.33 -7.83
N PRO A 110 19.59 6.35 -6.97
CA PRO A 110 19.23 7.71 -7.32
C PRO A 110 20.26 8.30 -8.30
N ILE A 111 19.80 8.72 -9.47
CA ILE A 111 20.68 9.27 -10.54
C ILE A 111 20.44 10.77 -10.81
N PHE A 112 19.51 11.39 -10.08
CA PHE A 112 19.17 12.81 -10.22
C PHE A 112 18.54 13.34 -8.93
N HIS A 113 18.51 14.67 -8.77
CA HIS A 113 18.14 15.34 -7.52
C HIS A 113 16.75 14.96 -6.98
N MET A 114 15.73 14.76 -7.84
CA MET A 114 14.39 14.36 -7.37
C MET A 114 14.33 12.92 -6.85
N ALA A 115 15.31 12.07 -7.20
CA ALA A 115 15.40 10.71 -6.67
C ALA A 115 16.19 10.62 -5.36
N ALA A 116 16.72 11.74 -4.84
CA ALA A 116 17.59 11.73 -3.66
C ALA A 116 16.94 11.08 -2.41
N PHE A 117 15.60 11.08 -2.32
CA PHE A 117 14.88 10.43 -1.23
C PHE A 117 15.05 8.90 -1.18
N ILE A 118 15.50 8.26 -2.27
CA ILE A 118 15.81 6.83 -2.31
C ILE A 118 17.04 6.50 -1.46
N GLY A 119 17.93 7.46 -1.19
CA GLY A 119 19.13 7.26 -0.38
C GLY A 119 20.10 6.26 -1.01
N GLU A 120 20.49 5.23 -0.27
CA GLU A 120 21.47 4.22 -0.72
C GLU A 120 20.87 3.15 -1.64
N GLY A 121 19.54 3.16 -1.84
CA GLY A 121 18.81 2.19 -2.65
C GLY A 121 17.52 1.74 -1.99
N LEU A 122 16.72 0.93 -2.70
CA LEU A 122 15.51 0.32 -2.14
C LEU A 122 15.78 -1.12 -1.70
N PRO A 123 15.29 -1.55 -0.53
CA PRO A 123 15.34 -2.96 -0.14
C PRO A 123 14.37 -3.78 -0.99
N ASN A 124 14.78 -4.99 -1.36
CA ASN A 124 13.92 -5.99 -1.99
C ASN A 124 13.47 -7.01 -0.96
N PHE A 125 12.15 -7.15 -0.80
CA PHE A 125 11.55 -8.18 0.05
C PHE A 125 11.53 -9.52 -0.68
N GLU A 126 12.20 -10.53 -0.13
CA GLU A 126 12.23 -11.88 -0.66
C GLU A 126 11.25 -12.78 0.11
N ILE A 127 10.06 -12.98 -0.46
CA ILE A 127 9.00 -13.76 0.19
C ILE A 127 9.39 -15.22 0.44
N ARG A 128 10.30 -15.80 -0.36
CA ARG A 128 10.74 -17.20 -0.21
C ARG A 128 11.59 -17.44 1.04
N ASP A 129 12.18 -16.39 1.60
CA ASP A 129 12.91 -16.45 2.88
C ASP A 129 11.93 -16.55 4.07
N VAL A 130 10.67 -16.15 3.86
CA VAL A 130 9.59 -16.21 4.85
C VAL A 130 8.73 -17.47 4.66
N GLN A 131 8.21 -17.68 3.45
CA GLN A 131 7.35 -18.81 3.13
C GLN A 131 7.58 -19.29 1.68
N LYS A 132 7.94 -20.55 1.52
CA LYS A 132 8.13 -21.18 0.20
C LYS A 132 6.79 -21.61 -0.40
N GLY A 133 6.70 -21.59 -1.74
CA GLY A 133 5.53 -22.07 -2.48
C GLY A 133 4.30 -21.15 -2.43
N THR A 134 4.51 -19.85 -2.17
CA THR A 134 3.45 -18.82 -2.20
C THR A 134 3.07 -18.43 -3.63
N ASP A 135 1.95 -17.71 -3.78
CA ASP A 135 1.55 -17.02 -5.01
C ASP A 135 2.13 -15.59 -5.13
N LEU A 136 3.16 -15.29 -4.32
CA LEU A 136 3.87 -14.00 -4.25
C LEU A 136 3.05 -12.84 -3.66
N LEU A 137 1.79 -13.07 -3.25
CA LEU A 137 0.94 -12.06 -2.63
C LEU A 137 1.19 -11.93 -1.12
N VAL A 138 1.28 -10.68 -0.63
CA VAL A 138 1.33 -10.37 0.81
C VAL A 138 -0.10 -10.29 1.35
N LYS A 139 -0.72 -11.46 1.55
CA LYS A 139 -2.15 -11.61 1.88
C LYS A 139 -2.45 -12.10 3.30
N THR A 140 -1.45 -12.11 4.17
CA THR A 140 -1.61 -12.54 5.58
C THR A 140 -0.85 -11.60 6.51
N PRO A 141 -1.21 -11.51 7.80
CA PRO A 141 -0.44 -10.75 8.79
C PRO A 141 1.03 -11.18 8.84
N HIS A 142 1.32 -12.48 8.83
CA HIS A 142 2.68 -13.01 8.88
C HIS A 142 3.56 -12.52 7.72
N LEU A 143 3.01 -12.48 6.49
CA LEU A 143 3.75 -11.98 5.34
C LEU A 143 3.87 -10.46 5.35
N GLY A 144 2.86 -9.75 5.87
CA GLY A 144 2.90 -8.29 6.02
C GLY A 144 3.93 -7.83 7.05
N GLU A 145 3.99 -8.52 8.19
CA GLU A 145 4.96 -8.29 9.27
C GLU A 145 6.39 -8.48 8.75
N ALA A 146 6.64 -9.52 7.96
CA ALA A 146 7.97 -9.77 7.40
C ALA A 146 8.40 -8.75 6.32
N LEU A 147 7.44 -8.02 5.72
CA LEU A 147 7.72 -6.98 4.73
C LEU A 147 7.99 -5.61 5.37
N ALA A 148 7.37 -5.31 6.52
CA ALA A 148 7.31 -3.99 7.16
C ALA A 148 8.63 -3.56 7.83
#